data_AF-A0AAP2E3T7-F1
#
_entry.id   AF-A0AAP2E3T7-F1
#
_cell.length_a   1.000
_cell.length_b   1.000
_cell.length_c   1.000
_cell.angle_alpha   90.00
_cell.angle_beta   90.00
_cell.angle_gamma   90.00
#
_symmetry.space_group_name_H-M   'P 1'
#
loop_
_entity.id
_entity.type
_entity.pdbx_description
1 polymer ?
#
loop_
_entity_poly.entity_id
_entity_poly.type
_entity_poly.pdbx_seq_one_letter_code
_entity_poly.pdbx_strand_id
1 'polypeptide(L)'
;IHTGALPTQVLGPSFNVRSLADAITVSVATGKVQVRHGSQAHVLLPDDQLVYDIHHHTAREGKADLVQALAWMQRVLVFEDLSLEEAAKKLQGAYGVRVVLE
;
A
#
# COMPACT_ATOMS: atom_id res chain seq x y z
N ILE A 1 -6.57 -23.18 13.20
CA ILE A 1 -7.39 -23.50 14.40
C ILE A 1 -8.14 -24.76 14.06
N HIS A 2 -8.09 -25.82 14.88
CA HIS A 2 -8.74 -27.09 14.54
C HIS A 2 -9.88 -27.35 15.50
N THR A 3 -11.10 -27.28 14.98
CA THR A 3 -12.32 -27.78 15.62
C THR A 3 -12.74 -29.05 14.89
N GLY A 4 -12.25 -30.20 15.36
CA GLY A 4 -12.70 -31.53 14.93
C GLY A 4 -12.84 -31.71 13.40
N ALA A 5 -14.10 -31.78 12.93
CA ALA A 5 -14.48 -32.11 11.55
C ALA A 5 -14.26 -30.99 10.51
N LEU A 6 -13.91 -29.77 10.94
CA LEU A 6 -13.69 -28.62 10.06
C LEU A 6 -12.25 -28.11 10.26
N PRO A 7 -11.33 -28.42 9.34
CA PRO A 7 -10.01 -27.80 9.34
C PRO A 7 -10.16 -26.32 8.99
N THR A 8 -9.98 -25.45 9.98
CA THR A 8 -10.06 -23.99 9.80
C THR A 8 -8.66 -23.40 9.65
N GLN A 9 -8.36 -22.89 8.45
CA GLN A 9 -7.14 -22.14 8.17
C GLN A 9 -7.38 -20.64 8.37
N VAL A 10 -6.46 -19.99 9.09
CA VAL A 10 -6.43 -18.53 9.20
C VAL A 10 -5.51 -18.01 8.10
N LEU A 11 -6.03 -17.16 7.23
CA LEU A 11 -5.29 -16.64 6.06
C LEU A 11 -4.44 -15.39 6.39
N GLY A 12 -4.59 -14.84 7.59
CA GLY A 12 -3.89 -13.62 8.00
C GLY A 12 -4.37 -12.37 7.23
N PRO A 13 -3.88 -11.18 7.60
CA PRO A 13 -4.20 -9.97 6.88
C PRO A 13 -3.49 -9.90 5.52
N SER A 14 -4.17 -9.35 4.52
CA SER A 14 -3.56 -8.93 3.25
C SER A 14 -3.44 -7.41 3.26
N PHE A 15 -2.22 -6.91 3.11
CA PHE A 15 -1.94 -5.47 3.15
C PHE A 15 -0.77 -5.13 2.24
N ASN A 16 -0.67 -3.85 1.92
CA ASN A 16 0.35 -3.25 1.09
C ASN A 16 1.15 -2.24 1.92
N VAL A 17 2.47 -2.18 1.70
CA VAL A 17 3.34 -1.12 2.22
C VAL A 17 4.14 -0.55 1.06
N ARG A 18 3.97 0.74 0.81
CA ARG A 18 4.68 1.48 -0.24
C ARG A 18 5.53 2.57 0.41
N SER A 19 6.82 2.61 0.09
CA SER A 19 7.73 3.66 0.53
C SER A 19 8.19 4.48 -0.68
N LEU A 20 8.00 5.79 -0.60
CA LEU A 20 8.49 6.78 -1.56
C LEU A 20 9.38 7.79 -0.80
N ALA A 21 10.07 8.67 -1.53
CA ALA A 21 11.03 9.61 -0.95
C ALA A 21 10.47 10.45 0.22
N ASP A 22 9.20 10.86 0.13
CA ASP A 22 8.60 11.79 1.08
C ASP A 22 7.53 11.15 1.98
N ALA A 23 7.10 9.91 1.68
CA ALA A 23 5.99 9.28 2.38
C ALA A 23 6.05 7.75 2.42
N ILE A 24 5.53 7.17 3.49
CA ILE A 24 5.27 5.74 3.65
C ILE A 24 3.77 5.51 3.73
N THR A 25 3.21 4.66 2.87
CA THR A 25 1.79 4.34 2.84
C THR A 25 1.56 2.88 3.18
N VAL A 26 0.66 2.60 4.12
CA VAL A 26 0.18 1.25 4.44
C VAL A 26 -1.29 1.17 4.07
N SER A 27 -1.71 0.18 3.29
CA SER A 27 -3.12 -0.02 2.89
C SER A 27 -3.55 -1.45 3.19
N VAL A 28 -4.76 -1.65 3.74
CA VAL A 28 -5.24 -2.98 4.16
C VAL A 28 -6.36 -3.47 3.26
N ALA A 29 -6.16 -4.63 2.65
CA ALA A 29 -7.15 -5.30 1.82
C ALA A 29 -8.01 -6.28 2.62
N THR A 30 -7.40 -7.05 3.53
CA THR A 30 -8.12 -8.00 4.39
C THR A 30 -7.49 -8.09 5.77
N GLY A 31 -8.28 -8.55 6.75
CA GLY A 31 -7.82 -8.72 8.12
C GLY A 31 -7.67 -7.40 8.87
N LYS A 32 -6.69 -7.31 9.77
CA LYS A 32 -6.47 -6.17 10.65
C LYS A 32 -4.97 -5.98 10.83
N VAL A 33 -4.51 -4.74 10.65
CA VAL A 33 -3.09 -4.39 10.74
C VAL A 33 -2.92 -3.29 11.78
N GLN A 34 -1.94 -3.44 12.68
CA GLN A 34 -1.54 -2.37 13.59
C GLN A 34 -0.24 -1.75 13.06
N VAL A 35 -0.23 -0.43 12.88
CA VAL A 35 0.95 0.35 12.53
C VAL A 35 1.34 1.20 13.73
N ARG A 36 2.64 1.26 14.06
CA ARG A 36 3.16 2.04 15.19
C ARG A 36 4.20 3.03 14.73
N HIS A 37 4.14 4.24 15.27
CA HIS A 37 5.18 5.25 15.12
C HIS A 37 5.33 6.01 16.45
N GLY A 38 6.51 5.90 17.07
CA GLY A 38 6.73 6.39 18.43
C GLY A 38 5.76 5.75 19.44
N SER A 39 5.02 6.59 20.17
CA SER A 39 3.98 6.17 21.12
C SER A 39 2.59 6.01 20.47
N GLN A 40 2.44 6.38 19.19
CA GLN A 40 1.16 6.29 18.48
C GLN A 40 0.98 4.90 17.87
N ALA A 41 -0.23 4.36 17.97
CA ALA A 41 -0.63 3.11 17.37
C ALA A 41 -1.93 3.32 16.58
N HIS A 42 -1.91 2.91 15.33
CA HIS A 42 -3.04 2.98 14.39
C HIS A 42 -3.50 1.55 14.09
N VAL A 43 -4.81 1.31 14.16
CA VAL A 43 -5.40 0.01 13.84
C VAL A 43 -6.19 0.16 12.55
N LEU A 44 -5.68 -0.42 11.48
CA LEU A 44 -6.26 -0.36 10.14
C LEU A 44 -7.12 -1.60 9.89
N LEU A 45 -8.35 -1.37 9.44
CA LEU A 45 -9.30 -2.36 8.98
C LEU A 45 -9.28 -2.43 7.44
N PRO A 46 -10.00 -3.39 6.81
CA PRO A 46 -10.10 -3.41 5.36
C PRO A 46 -10.58 -2.06 4.80
N ASP A 47 -10.02 -1.67 3.66
CA ASP A 47 -10.17 -0.38 2.99
C ASP A 47 -9.52 0.82 3.70
N ASP A 48 -8.89 0.63 4.86
CA ASP A 48 -8.13 1.71 5.49
C ASP A 48 -6.72 1.83 4.91
N GLN A 49 -6.22 3.05 4.89
CA GLN A 49 -4.81 3.36 4.69
C GLN A 49 -4.27 4.30 5.77
N LEU A 50 -2.96 4.20 6.00
CA LEU A 50 -2.19 5.17 6.76
C LEU A 50 -1.11 5.75 5.86
N VAL A 51 -1.06 7.07 5.73
CA VAL A 51 0.02 7.79 5.07
C VAL A 51 0.86 8.49 6.14
N TYR A 52 2.14 8.13 6.20
CA TYR A 52 3.14 8.75 7.05
C TYR A 52 4.00 9.69 6.22
N ASP A 53 3.95 10.98 6.54
CA ASP A 53 4.78 12.02 5.97
C ASP A 53 6.15 12.04 6.68
N ILE A 54 7.22 11.79 5.92
CA ILE A 54 8.57 11.63 6.45
C ILE A 54 9.15 12.97 6.92
N HIS A 55 8.79 14.08 6.27
CA HIS A 55 9.32 15.42 6.57
C HIS A 55 8.69 16.01 7.83
N HIS A 56 7.37 15.82 7.98
CA HIS A 56 6.62 16.38 9.11
C HIS A 56 6.47 15.41 10.28
N HIS A 57 6.90 14.15 10.12
CA HIS A 57 6.72 13.10 11.12
C HIS A 57 5.25 12.90 11.54
N THR A 58 4.31 13.09 10.62
CA THR A 58 2.87 12.98 10.89
C THR A 58 2.27 11.79 10.16
N ALA A 59 1.35 11.10 10.83
CA ALA A 59 0.57 10.03 10.24
C ALA A 59 -0.89 10.47 10.05
N ARG A 60 -1.47 10.15 8.91
CA ARG A 60 -2.89 10.40 8.59
C ARG A 60 -3.55 9.13 8.12
N GLU A 61 -4.66 8.78 8.77
CA GLU A 61 -5.55 7.70 8.33
C GLU A 61 -6.49 8.20 7.25
N GLY A 62 -6.87 7.31 6.33
CA GLY A 62 -7.85 7.57 5.30
C GLY A 62 -8.35 6.28 4.68
N LYS A 63 -9.13 6.39 3.61
CA LYS A 63 -9.54 5.23 2.81
C LYS A 63 -8.56 4.97 1.67
N ALA A 64 -8.23 3.70 1.48
CA ALA A 64 -7.42 3.24 0.37
C ALA A 64 -8.30 3.10 -0.88
N ASP A 65 -7.83 3.60 -2.02
CA ASP A 65 -8.23 3.02 -3.29
C ASP A 65 -7.50 1.68 -3.42
N LEU A 66 -8.19 0.58 -3.10
CA LEU A 66 -7.58 -0.75 -3.13
C LEU A 66 -7.20 -1.20 -4.53
N VAL A 67 -7.86 -0.69 -5.59
CA VAL A 67 -7.49 -1.01 -6.97
C VAL A 67 -6.10 -0.44 -7.25
N GLN A 68 -5.90 0.84 -6.95
CA GLN A 68 -4.60 1.51 -7.10
C GLN A 68 -3.53 0.93 -6.16
N ALA A 69 -3.90 0.70 -4.89
CA ALA A 69 -2.96 0.26 -3.86
C ALA A 69 -2.43 -1.16 -4.10
N LEU A 70 -3.25 -2.05 -4.68
CA LEU A 70 -2.88 -3.44 -4.95
C LEU A 70 -2.42 -3.69 -6.38
N ALA A 71 -2.67 -2.77 -7.32
CA ALA A 71 -2.32 -2.96 -8.74
C ALA A 71 -0.85 -3.36 -8.93
N TRP A 72 0.08 -2.69 -8.25
CA TRP A 72 1.51 -2.99 -8.39
C TRP A 72 1.86 -4.42 -7.94
N MET A 73 1.20 -4.95 -6.89
CA MET A 73 1.37 -6.34 -6.44
C MET A 73 0.83 -7.35 -7.45
N GLN A 74 -0.18 -6.95 -8.23
CA GLN A 74 -0.76 -7.74 -9.31
C GLN A 74 0.01 -7.60 -10.63
N ARG A 75 1.17 -6.91 -10.64
CA ARG A 75 1.92 -6.52 -11.86
C ARG A 75 1.09 -5.65 -12.81
N VAL A 76 0.12 -4.92 -12.29
CA VAL A 76 -0.69 -3.95 -13.02
C VAL A 76 -0.18 -2.54 -12.67
N LEU A 77 0.06 -1.72 -13.70
CA LEU A 77 0.29 -0.30 -13.51
C LEU A 77 -0.95 0.45 -13.94
N VAL A 78 -1.56 1.18 -13.01
CA VAL A 78 -2.69 2.06 -13.32
C VAL A 78 -2.17 3.49 -13.47
N PHE A 79 -2.60 4.18 -14.52
CA PHE A 79 -2.25 5.58 -14.75
C PHE A 79 -3.56 6.37 -14.83
N GLU A 80 -3.78 7.25 -13.86
CA GLU A 80 -4.97 8.10 -13.80
C GLU A 80 -4.51 9.54 -13.69
N ASP A 81 -4.83 10.33 -14.72
CA ASP A 81 -4.52 11.76 -14.81
C ASP A 81 -3.04 12.09 -14.51
N LEU A 82 -2.12 11.21 -14.95
CA LEU A 82 -0.68 11.39 -14.81
C LEU A 82 -0.09 11.99 -16.09
N SER A 83 0.85 12.93 -15.92
CA SER A 83 1.69 13.37 -17.02
C SER A 83 2.56 12.22 -17.55
N LEU A 84 2.99 12.33 -18.81
CA LEU A 84 3.92 11.38 -19.42
C LEU A 84 5.22 11.23 -18.62
N GLU A 85 5.70 12.30 -17.99
CA GLU A 85 6.89 12.27 -17.14
C GLU A 85 6.67 11.44 -15.86
N GLU A 86 5.53 11.60 -15.20
CA GLU A 86 5.17 10.83 -14.01
C GLU A 86 4.92 9.35 -14.36
N ALA A 87 4.28 9.10 -15.50
CA ALA A 87 4.10 7.76 -16.02
C ALA A 87 5.44 7.07 -16.31
N ALA A 88 6.40 7.79 -16.92
CA ALA A 88 7.75 7.29 -17.15
C ALA A 88 8.45 6.94 -15.82
N LYS A 89 8.42 7.83 -14.82
CA LYS A 89 8.97 7.55 -13.48
C LYS A 89 8.35 6.30 -12.85
N LYS A 90 7.03 6.13 -12.98
CA LYS A 90 6.31 4.95 -12.46
C LYS A 90 6.73 3.65 -13.17
N LEU A 91 6.93 3.69 -14.49
CA LEU A 91 7.46 2.56 -15.26
C LEU A 91 8.90 2.21 -14.86
N GLN A 92 9.76 3.22 -14.72
CA GLN A 92 11.15 3.02 -14.30
C GLN A 92 11.23 2.37 -12.91
N GLY A 93 10.43 2.84 -11.95
CA GLY A 93 10.38 2.28 -10.60
C GLY A 93 9.83 0.85 -10.55
N ALA A 94 8.87 0.52 -11.40
CA ALA A 94 8.24 -0.80 -11.42
C ALA A 94 9.11 -1.87 -12.09
N TYR A 95 9.83 -1.52 -13.15
CA TYR A 95 10.56 -2.47 -13.99
C TYR A 95 12.09 -2.32 -13.93
N GLY A 96 12.62 -1.32 -13.22
CA GLY A 96 14.06 -1.07 -13.11
C GLY A 96 14.72 -0.64 -14.44
N VAL A 97 13.92 -0.13 -15.38
CA VAL A 97 14.38 0.32 -16.69
C VAL A 97 14.61 1.84 -16.71
N ARG A 98 15.31 2.34 -17.73
CA ARG A 98 15.35 3.78 -18.05
C ARG A 98 14.32 4.04 -19.15
N VAL A 99 13.43 5.00 -18.94
CA VAL A 99 12.46 5.47 -19.94
C VAL A 99 12.90 6.85 -20.42
N VAL A 100 12.88 7.07 -21.73
CA VAL A 100 13.24 8.34 -22.37
C VAL A 100 12.02 8.82 -23.14
N LEU A 101 11.67 10.10 -22.99
CA LEU A 101 10.61 10.76 -23.76
C LEU A 101 11.28 11.58 -24.87
N GLU A 102 10.81 11.46 -26.11
CA GLU A 102 11.26 12.24 -27.28
C GLU A 102 10.29 13.38 -27.61
#